data_AF-A0AB34J5C0-F1
#
_entry.id   AF-A0AB34J5C0-F1
#
_cell.length_a   1.000
_cell.length_b   1.000
_cell.length_c   1.000
_cell.angle_alpha   90.00
_cell.angle_beta   90.00
_cell.angle_gamma   90.00
#
_symmetry.space_group_name_H-M   'P 1'
#
loop_
_entity.id
_entity.type
_entity.pdbx_description
1 polymer ?
#
loop_
_entity_poly.entity_id
_entity_poly.type
_entity_poly.pdbx_seq_one_letter_code
_entity_poly.pdbx_strand_id
1 'polypeptide(L)'
;MGPLGALCWLWSATEAVLMVTQPFLAPSPAWICAVTPCLLLPALRPSLSSLTLAILARLAMHAAQAPFVWDSCYWCALSDAGILVAAACATARHGADPERRDALAVEMISLAMRWQMAIFYFAAGFWKLNTAFLDPTHSCATLVVVQLIAYWLPPALTPLPLVRLLAHAAPLKVIAGEVAIAPLLLGGHARLRQLAILLVLLLHAGICLTPFPNQIPTFSVVCLSRVLFAAAPHTCAAAINEAVQLPSTTAGIAWRSVAVATIALAASCNTNPAFVVNWSIPYYALLGCLSVLVLARFDESRGSSAADLAAWRGPWARLPLAALLGVTAFCAFGLQILGVMDGVASPFSSLRLHGGSNHLLLPTSLLQPSLGGDVVRVEASTSTYLNSLYPADITSKIDPRSREMLLAVGHTARQYNPTVRRVVGEELRAYMPRWQPDSSSPFIKYTMPAMELRRVLWEARERNESFSIEYSRLPGGQGDETWRSSSSTARVKLVENAHGKRICKVITGLWSSPCAEDEVALAPPLSAWQRRVMLFFPHAIEPGAAQLPCAD
;
A
#
# COMPACT_ATOMS: atom_id res chain seq x y z
N MET A 1 28.66 8.65 14.03
CA MET A 1 27.24 8.44 14.40
C MET A 1 27.05 6.99 14.81
N GLY A 2 26.45 6.71 15.98
CA GLY A 2 26.10 5.33 16.36
C GLY A 2 24.85 4.82 15.60
N PRO A 3 24.46 3.54 15.80
CA PRO A 3 23.29 2.95 15.16
C PRO A 3 21.97 3.69 15.39
N LEU A 4 21.73 4.18 16.61
CA LEU A 4 20.55 5.00 16.88
C LEU A 4 20.55 6.28 16.06
N GLY A 5 21.71 6.93 15.94
CA GLY A 5 21.82 8.13 15.12
C GLY A 5 21.54 7.85 13.65
N ALA A 6 22.04 6.72 13.14
CA ALA A 6 21.80 6.28 11.77
C ALA A 6 20.31 5.98 11.51
N LEU A 7 19.62 5.35 12.47
CA LEU A 7 18.17 5.17 12.43
C LEU A 7 17.44 6.50 12.37
N CYS A 8 17.76 7.44 13.27
CA CYS A 8 17.14 8.75 13.32
C CYS A 8 17.32 9.50 11.98
N TRP A 9 18.53 9.48 11.41
CA TRP A 9 18.81 10.11 10.13
C TRP A 9 18.04 9.46 8.98
N LEU A 10 18.10 8.13 8.88
CA LEU A 10 17.44 7.37 7.81
C LEU A 10 15.91 7.52 7.87
N TRP A 11 15.33 7.49 9.07
CA TRP A 11 13.90 7.70 9.29
C TRP A 11 13.50 9.13 8.90
N SER A 12 14.18 10.15 9.44
CA SER A 12 13.89 11.56 9.14
C SER A 12 14.04 11.88 7.64
N ALA A 13 15.09 11.39 6.98
CA ALA A 13 15.30 11.58 5.55
C ALA A 13 14.18 10.93 4.72
N THR A 14 13.77 9.72 5.11
CA THR A 14 12.64 9.02 4.48
C THR A 14 11.34 9.81 4.64
N GLU A 15 11.03 10.28 5.85
CA GLU A 15 9.82 11.06 6.11
C GLU A 15 9.82 12.40 5.39
N ALA A 16 10.97 13.08 5.30
CA ALA A 16 11.08 14.33 4.53
C ALA A 16 10.74 14.11 3.05
N VAL A 17 11.26 13.03 2.44
CA VAL A 17 10.95 12.68 1.05
C VAL A 17 9.47 12.33 0.88
N LEU A 18 8.87 11.60 1.82
CA LEU A 18 7.44 11.28 1.78
C LEU A 18 6.55 12.52 1.91
N MET A 19 6.87 13.44 2.83
CA MET A 19 6.10 14.67 3.01
C MET A 19 6.15 15.57 1.76
N VAL A 20 7.30 15.64 1.09
CA VAL A 20 7.46 16.40 -0.16
C VAL A 20 6.70 15.76 -1.31
N THR A 21 6.73 14.43 -1.42
CA THR A 21 6.13 13.71 -2.55
C THR A 21 4.65 13.39 -2.38
N GLN A 22 4.17 13.32 -1.13
CA GLN A 22 2.79 12.97 -0.78
C GLN A 22 2.22 13.93 0.28
N PRO A 23 2.12 15.24 -0.02
CA PRO A 23 1.62 16.23 0.96
C PRO A 23 0.17 15.97 1.39
N PHE A 24 -0.61 15.26 0.56
CA PHE A 24 -1.99 14.88 0.86
C PHE A 24 -2.13 13.84 1.99
N LEU A 25 -1.02 13.27 2.49
CA LEU A 25 -1.03 12.43 3.70
C LEU A 25 -1.22 13.23 4.98
N ALA A 26 -0.99 14.54 4.94
CA ALA A 26 -1.35 15.45 6.02
C ALA A 26 -2.80 15.94 5.82
N PRO A 27 -3.61 16.03 6.89
CA PRO A 27 -4.99 16.51 6.79
C PRO A 27 -5.12 17.94 6.24
N SER A 28 -4.09 18.77 6.43
CA SER A 28 -4.03 20.13 5.89
C SER A 28 -2.57 20.63 5.81
N PRO A 29 -2.30 21.73 5.07
CA PRO A 29 -0.98 22.36 5.07
C PRO A 29 -0.49 22.76 6.46
N ALA A 30 -1.41 23.12 7.37
CA ALA A 30 -1.05 23.46 8.75
C ALA A 30 -0.46 22.27 9.52
N TRP A 31 -0.96 21.05 9.26
CA TRP A 31 -0.38 19.82 9.82
C TRP A 31 1.05 19.61 9.34
N ILE A 32 1.33 19.85 8.05
CA ILE A 32 2.70 19.74 7.51
C ILE A 32 3.63 20.69 8.26
N CYS A 33 3.25 21.96 8.39
CA CYS A 33 4.06 22.95 9.11
C CYS A 33 4.27 22.58 10.59
N ALA A 34 3.24 22.05 11.26
CA ALA A 34 3.32 21.67 12.68
C ALA A 34 4.18 20.42 12.91
N VAL A 35 4.09 19.42 12.02
CA VAL A 35 4.75 18.12 12.18
C VAL A 35 6.17 18.11 11.63
N THR A 36 6.48 18.90 10.60
CA THR A 36 7.82 18.93 9.96
C THR A 36 8.97 19.17 10.94
N PRO A 37 8.92 20.13 11.88
CA PRO A 37 9.98 20.31 12.87
C PRO A 37 10.21 19.06 13.72
N CYS A 38 9.14 18.38 14.11
CA CYS A 38 9.21 17.12 14.86
C CYS A 38 9.84 16.01 14.01
N LEU A 39 9.56 15.93 12.71
CA LEU A 39 10.13 14.91 11.82
C LEU A 39 11.64 15.11 11.56
N LEU A 40 12.12 16.36 11.58
CA LEU A 40 13.53 16.68 11.36
C LEU A 40 14.36 16.64 12.65
N LEU A 41 13.73 16.77 13.82
CA LEU A 41 14.41 16.77 15.12
C LEU A 41 15.30 15.54 15.36
N PRO A 42 14.93 14.29 15.00
CA PRO A 42 15.80 13.13 15.17
C PRO A 42 17.09 13.22 14.36
N ALA A 43 17.06 13.78 13.15
CA ALA A 43 18.28 13.99 12.36
C ALA A 43 19.19 15.06 12.97
N LEU A 44 18.61 16.13 13.55
CA LEU A 44 19.35 17.25 14.13
C LEU A 44 19.89 16.94 15.53
N ARG A 45 19.15 16.19 16.34
CA ARG A 45 19.50 15.82 17.72
C ARG A 45 19.21 14.33 17.96
N PRO A 46 20.03 13.43 17.38
CA PRO A 46 19.72 12.01 17.39
C PRO A 46 19.67 11.47 18.81
N SER A 47 18.46 11.12 19.25
CA SER A 47 18.18 10.58 20.57
C SER A 47 16.87 9.79 20.55
N LEU A 48 16.72 8.84 21.47
CA LEU A 48 15.50 8.03 21.57
C LEU A 48 14.25 8.89 21.83
N SER A 49 14.40 9.95 22.63
CA SER A 49 13.31 10.89 22.93
C SER A 49 12.88 11.70 21.70
N SER A 50 13.83 12.22 20.92
CA SER A 50 13.51 12.94 19.68
C SER A 50 12.78 12.05 18.67
N LEU A 51 13.24 10.81 18.51
CA LEU A 51 12.63 9.82 17.61
C LEU A 51 11.22 9.45 18.08
N THR A 52 11.05 9.23 19.39
CA THR A 52 9.74 8.94 20.00
C THR A 52 8.74 10.07 19.73
N LEU A 53 9.13 11.32 19.96
CA LEU A 53 8.27 12.49 19.69
C LEU A 53 7.90 12.58 18.21
N ALA A 54 8.86 12.39 17.31
CA ALA A 54 8.65 12.42 15.87
C ALA A 54 7.66 11.35 15.40
N ILE A 55 7.80 10.13 15.92
CA ILE A 55 6.91 9.02 15.64
C ILE A 55 5.50 9.27 16.17
N LEU A 56 5.36 9.76 17.41
CA LEU A 56 4.05 10.09 17.96
C LEU A 56 3.33 11.15 17.13
N ALA A 57 4.04 12.18 16.68
CA ALA A 57 3.48 13.20 15.80
C ALA A 57 3.01 12.60 14.45
N ARG A 58 3.79 11.70 13.86
CA ARG A 58 3.43 11.00 12.63
C ARG A 58 2.22 10.08 12.81
N LEU A 59 2.19 9.30 13.89
CA LEU A 59 1.06 8.41 14.19
C LEU A 59 -0.23 9.20 14.39
N ALA A 60 -0.16 10.37 15.06
CA ALA A 60 -1.30 11.27 15.21
C ALA A 60 -1.80 11.79 13.85
N MET A 61 -0.88 12.16 12.94
CA MET A 61 -1.21 12.57 11.57
C MET A 61 -1.91 11.44 10.80
N HIS A 62 -1.37 10.22 10.82
CA HIS A 62 -2.00 9.06 10.17
C HIS A 62 -3.37 8.73 10.78
N ALA A 63 -3.51 8.79 12.10
CA ALA A 63 -4.79 8.55 12.78
C ALA A 63 -5.84 9.62 12.41
N ALA A 64 -5.41 10.87 12.22
CA ALA A 64 -6.29 11.95 11.77
C ALA A 64 -6.77 11.75 10.32
N GLN A 65 -5.91 11.18 9.47
CA GLN A 65 -6.21 10.91 8.05
C GLN A 65 -6.96 9.59 7.83
N ALA A 66 -6.83 8.62 8.74
CA ALA A 66 -7.48 7.32 8.63
C ALA A 66 -9.00 7.45 8.48
N PRO A 67 -9.61 6.68 7.56
CA PRO A 67 -9.04 5.51 6.86
C PRO A 67 -8.47 5.85 5.48
N PHE A 68 -8.41 7.12 5.09
CA PHE A 68 -7.98 7.54 3.75
C PHE A 68 -6.46 7.67 3.67
N VAL A 69 -5.76 6.59 4.00
CA VAL A 69 -4.30 6.48 3.91
C VAL A 69 -3.93 5.26 3.07
N TRP A 70 -2.73 5.24 2.51
CA TRP A 70 -2.23 4.08 1.76
C TRP A 70 -2.04 2.87 2.67
N ASP A 71 -2.07 1.67 2.09
CA ASP A 71 -1.67 0.43 2.79
C ASP A 71 -0.27 0.54 3.40
N SER A 72 0.64 1.19 2.67
CA SER A 72 1.99 1.49 3.16
C SER A 72 2.00 2.31 4.44
N CYS A 73 1.03 3.22 4.64
CA CYS A 73 0.94 4.04 5.84
C CYS A 73 0.53 3.22 7.06
N TYR A 74 -0.30 2.18 6.90
CA TYR A 74 -0.63 1.23 7.96
C TYR A 74 0.62 0.43 8.37
N TRP A 75 1.40 -0.03 7.39
CA TRP A 75 2.69 -0.67 7.67
C TRP A 75 3.69 0.26 8.33
N CYS A 76 3.71 1.53 7.93
CA CYS A 76 4.48 2.55 8.63
C CYS A 76 4.07 2.64 10.09
N ALA A 77 2.78 2.80 10.36
CA ALA A 77 2.28 2.90 11.71
C ALA A 77 2.63 1.67 12.56
N LEU A 78 2.53 0.46 12.01
CA LEU A 78 2.90 -0.77 12.71
C LEU A 78 4.41 -0.82 13.02
N SER A 79 5.26 -0.50 12.05
CA SER A 79 6.72 -0.49 12.27
C SER A 79 7.17 0.62 13.24
N ASP A 80 6.52 1.78 13.18
CA ASP A 80 6.77 2.90 14.07
C ASP A 80 6.30 2.57 15.50
N ALA A 81 5.17 1.86 15.66
CA ALA A 81 4.77 1.30 16.94
C ALA A 81 5.80 0.30 17.48
N GLY A 82 6.47 -0.46 16.61
CA GLY A 82 7.60 -1.30 16.98
C GLY A 82 8.78 -0.53 17.57
N ILE A 83 9.08 0.65 17.01
CA ILE A 83 10.08 1.55 17.59
C ILE A 83 9.65 2.03 18.97
N LEU A 84 8.39 2.46 19.13
CA LEU A 84 7.88 2.95 20.42
C LEU A 84 7.92 1.87 21.51
N VAL A 85 7.50 0.65 21.20
CA VAL A 85 7.54 -0.48 22.13
C VAL A 85 8.98 -0.78 22.54
N ALA A 86 9.90 -0.86 21.57
CA ALA A 86 11.32 -1.07 21.85
C ALA A 86 11.92 0.04 22.72
N ALA A 87 11.61 1.31 22.41
CA ALA A 87 12.07 2.46 23.16
C ALA A 87 11.56 2.45 24.61
N ALA A 88 10.27 2.15 24.81
CA ALA A 88 9.66 2.06 26.13
C ALA A 88 10.26 0.93 26.97
N CYS A 89 10.42 -0.27 26.39
CA CYS A 89 11.05 -1.40 27.06
C CYS A 89 12.51 -1.10 27.45
N ALA A 90 13.29 -0.51 26.53
CA ALA A 90 14.67 -0.15 26.83
C ALA A 90 14.78 0.90 27.94
N THR A 91 13.89 1.92 27.91
CA THR A 91 13.81 2.95 28.95
C THR A 91 13.41 2.37 30.30
N ALA A 92 12.46 1.44 30.33
CA ALA A 92 12.04 0.78 31.57
C ALA A 92 13.19 -0.02 32.23
N ARG A 93 14.07 -0.64 31.42
CA ARG A 93 15.18 -1.46 31.95
C ARG A 93 16.44 -0.65 32.28
N HIS A 94 16.78 0.31 31.45
CA HIS A 94 18.06 1.03 31.51
C HIS A 94 17.90 2.55 31.49
N GLY A 95 16.75 3.09 31.92
CA GLY A 95 16.48 4.53 31.86
C GLY A 95 17.51 5.43 32.56
N ALA A 96 18.23 4.91 33.56
CA ALA A 96 19.31 5.60 34.26
C ALA A 96 20.65 5.61 33.50
N ASP A 97 20.81 4.76 32.48
CA ASP A 97 22.02 4.61 31.66
C ASP A 97 21.67 4.80 30.18
N PRO A 98 21.80 6.03 29.64
CA PRO A 98 21.41 6.35 28.27
C PRO A 98 22.12 5.49 27.21
N GLU A 99 23.38 5.12 27.44
CA GLU A 99 24.16 4.34 26.46
C GLU A 99 23.63 2.91 26.38
N ARG A 100 23.42 2.25 27.53
CA ARG A 100 22.82 0.90 27.57
C ARG A 100 21.37 0.90 27.10
N ARG A 101 20.61 1.94 27.42
CA ARG A 101 19.23 2.13 26.94
C ARG A 101 19.20 2.20 25.42
N ASP A 102 20.01 3.06 24.83
CA ASP A 102 19.98 3.32 23.39
C ASP A 102 20.49 2.10 22.60
N ALA A 103 21.51 1.40 23.11
CA ALA A 103 21.99 0.14 22.53
C ALA A 103 20.90 -0.96 22.56
N LEU A 104 20.24 -1.15 23.71
CA LEU A 104 19.14 -2.10 23.84
C LEU A 104 17.97 -1.74 22.91
N ALA A 105 17.62 -0.45 22.82
CA ALA A 105 16.56 0.01 21.93
C ALA A 105 16.85 -0.33 20.47
N VAL A 106 18.06 -0.08 19.98
CA VAL A 106 18.47 -0.41 18.60
C VAL A 106 18.28 -1.89 18.29
N GLU A 107 18.77 -2.78 19.16
CA GLU A 107 18.62 -4.22 18.94
C GLU A 107 17.16 -4.63 18.97
N MET A 108 16.37 -4.05 19.87
CA MET A 108 14.95 -4.33 19.96
C MET A 108 14.17 -3.87 18.72
N ILE A 109 14.48 -2.66 18.23
CA ILE A 109 13.92 -2.08 17.00
C ILE A 109 14.25 -2.97 15.80
N SER A 110 15.53 -3.32 15.64
CA SER A 110 16.00 -4.14 14.53
C SER A 110 15.26 -5.46 14.46
N LEU A 111 15.11 -6.15 15.59
CA LEU A 111 14.38 -7.41 15.66
C LEU A 111 12.88 -7.24 15.36
N ALA A 112 12.23 -6.26 15.98
CA ALA A 112 10.79 -6.01 15.78
C ALA A 112 10.50 -5.71 14.31
N MET A 113 11.24 -4.76 13.71
CA MET A 113 11.10 -4.42 12.30
C MET A 113 11.37 -5.62 11.39
N ARG A 114 12.37 -6.45 11.69
CA ARG A 114 12.69 -7.64 10.91
C ARG A 114 11.51 -8.60 10.84
N TRP A 115 10.89 -8.88 11.98
CA TRP A 115 9.69 -9.71 12.05
C TRP A 115 8.49 -9.06 11.37
N GLN A 116 8.26 -7.77 11.57
CA GLN A 116 7.16 -7.05 10.92
C GLN A 116 7.29 -7.03 9.40
N MET A 117 8.48 -6.78 8.87
CA MET A 117 8.74 -6.84 7.43
C MET A 117 8.61 -8.28 6.89
N ALA A 118 9.04 -9.29 7.65
CA ALA A 118 8.85 -10.69 7.26
C ALA A 118 7.35 -11.05 7.19
N ILE A 119 6.56 -10.66 8.19
CA ILE A 119 5.10 -10.85 8.20
C ILE A 119 4.47 -10.14 7.00
N PHE A 120 4.86 -8.88 6.75
CA PHE A 120 4.37 -8.10 5.62
C PHE A 120 4.62 -8.78 4.28
N TYR A 121 5.88 -9.11 3.95
CA TYR A 121 6.21 -9.71 2.65
C TYR A 121 5.60 -11.10 2.47
N PHE A 122 5.55 -11.89 3.54
CA PHE A 122 4.85 -13.16 3.51
C PHE A 122 3.36 -12.97 3.21
N ALA A 123 2.69 -12.03 3.89
CA ALA A 123 1.28 -11.71 3.66
C ALA A 123 1.03 -11.16 2.24
N ALA A 124 1.90 -10.27 1.74
CA ALA A 124 1.81 -9.68 0.41
C ALA A 124 1.78 -10.74 -0.71
N GLY A 125 2.65 -11.75 -0.59
CA GLY A 125 2.68 -12.87 -1.54
C GLY A 125 1.59 -13.91 -1.27
N PHE A 126 1.25 -14.14 0.00
CA PHE A 126 0.18 -15.07 0.39
C PHE A 126 -1.18 -14.64 -0.19
N TRP A 127 -1.57 -13.37 -0.03
CA TRP A 127 -2.86 -12.89 -0.52
C TRP A 127 -2.99 -12.86 -2.05
N LYS A 128 -1.86 -12.95 -2.76
CA LYS A 128 -1.80 -13.14 -4.22
C LYS A 128 -2.04 -14.59 -4.66
N LEU A 129 -2.14 -15.54 -3.73
CA LEU A 129 -2.59 -16.92 -4.00
C LEU A 129 -4.12 -16.97 -4.18
N ASN A 130 -4.61 -16.28 -5.22
CA ASN A 130 -6.03 -16.21 -5.56
C ASN A 130 -6.24 -16.39 -7.07
N THR A 131 -7.47 -16.75 -7.48
CA THR A 131 -7.76 -17.11 -8.87
C THR A 131 -7.56 -15.95 -9.85
N ALA A 132 -7.80 -14.71 -9.44
CA ALA A 132 -7.67 -13.54 -10.31
C ALA A 132 -6.21 -13.15 -10.52
N PHE A 133 -5.40 -13.15 -9.47
CA PHE A 133 -3.98 -12.82 -9.58
C PHE A 133 -3.18 -13.87 -10.34
N LEU A 134 -3.52 -15.16 -10.18
CA LEU A 134 -2.85 -16.26 -10.88
C LEU A 134 -3.25 -16.37 -12.35
N ASP A 135 -4.36 -15.75 -12.76
CA ASP A 135 -4.77 -15.66 -14.15
C ASP A 135 -3.99 -14.54 -14.86
N PRO A 136 -3.05 -14.86 -15.76
CA PRO A 136 -2.24 -13.85 -16.42
C PRO A 136 -3.04 -12.93 -17.33
N THR A 137 -4.31 -13.23 -17.63
CA THR A 137 -5.19 -12.37 -18.44
C THR A 137 -5.75 -11.17 -17.67
N HIS A 138 -5.78 -11.24 -16.33
CA HIS A 138 -6.30 -10.19 -15.44
C HIS A 138 -5.28 -9.70 -14.39
N SER A 139 -4.18 -10.44 -14.19
CA SER A 139 -3.20 -10.19 -13.13
C SER A 139 -2.48 -8.84 -13.23
N CYS A 140 -2.42 -8.13 -12.11
CA CYS A 140 -1.58 -6.94 -12.00
C CYS A 140 -0.08 -7.22 -12.20
N ALA A 141 0.41 -8.43 -11.88
CA ALA A 141 1.81 -8.77 -12.13
C ALA A 141 2.13 -8.81 -13.64
N THR A 142 1.23 -9.40 -14.43
CA THR A 142 1.35 -9.38 -15.89
C THR A 142 1.37 -7.95 -16.41
N LEU A 143 0.43 -7.13 -15.94
CA LEU A 143 0.31 -5.73 -16.32
C LEU A 143 1.61 -4.97 -16.07
N VAL A 144 2.16 -5.07 -14.86
CA VAL A 144 3.39 -4.38 -14.45
C VAL A 144 4.62 -4.86 -15.23
N VAL A 145 4.79 -6.17 -15.41
CA VAL A 145 5.93 -6.73 -16.15
C VAL A 145 5.92 -6.30 -17.62
N VAL A 146 4.75 -6.35 -18.27
CA VAL A 146 4.63 -5.92 -19.67
C VAL A 146 4.85 -4.41 -19.81
N GLN A 147 4.36 -3.59 -18.87
CA GLN A 147 4.65 -2.16 -18.86
C GLN A 147 6.16 -1.87 -18.77
N LEU A 148 6.88 -2.56 -17.89
CA LEU A 148 8.34 -2.43 -17.79
C LEU A 148 9.05 -2.78 -19.10
N ILE A 149 8.66 -3.90 -19.72
CA ILE A 149 9.22 -4.36 -21.00
C ILE A 149 8.92 -3.37 -22.12
N ALA A 150 7.66 -2.97 -22.26
CA ALA A 150 7.20 -2.08 -23.32
C ALA A 150 7.81 -0.68 -23.22
N TYR A 151 8.05 -0.19 -22.00
CA TYR A 151 8.59 1.15 -21.80
C TYR A 151 10.11 1.20 -21.94
N TRP A 152 10.84 0.28 -21.29
CA TRP A 152 12.30 0.37 -21.18
C TRP A 152 13.07 -0.39 -22.25
N LEU A 153 12.47 -1.38 -22.91
CA LEU A 153 13.16 -2.18 -23.92
C LEU A 153 12.77 -1.78 -25.35
N PRO A 154 13.73 -1.66 -26.27
CA PRO A 154 13.44 -1.39 -27.68
C PRO A 154 12.72 -2.59 -28.32
N PRO A 155 11.88 -2.37 -29.36
CA PRO A 155 11.10 -3.45 -30.00
C PRO A 155 11.93 -4.65 -30.46
N ALA A 156 13.18 -4.43 -30.89
CA ALA A 156 14.11 -5.48 -31.32
C ALA A 156 14.45 -6.49 -30.21
N LEU A 157 14.33 -6.10 -28.93
CA LEU A 157 14.60 -6.95 -27.76
C LEU A 157 13.32 -7.52 -27.13
N THR A 158 12.15 -7.26 -27.73
CA THR A 158 10.86 -7.69 -27.18
C THR A 158 10.06 -8.55 -28.16
N PRO A 159 10.59 -9.70 -28.63
CA PRO A 159 9.83 -10.60 -29.49
C PRO A 159 8.62 -11.15 -28.72
N LEU A 160 7.45 -11.19 -29.36
CA LEU A 160 6.19 -11.55 -28.72
C LEU A 160 6.23 -12.88 -27.93
N PRO A 161 6.89 -13.97 -28.39
CA PRO A 161 7.01 -15.19 -27.60
C PRO A 161 7.71 -15.00 -26.25
N LEU A 162 8.76 -14.18 -26.19
CA LEU A 162 9.46 -13.86 -24.95
C LEU A 162 8.57 -13.04 -24.02
N VAL A 163 7.92 -12.00 -24.55
CA VAL A 163 7.00 -11.18 -23.76
C VAL A 163 5.87 -12.02 -23.18
N ARG A 164 5.28 -12.92 -23.99
CA ARG A 164 4.24 -13.84 -23.54
C ARG A 164 4.74 -14.77 -22.43
N LEU A 165 5.92 -15.36 -22.57
CA LEU A 165 6.52 -16.19 -21.52
C LEU A 165 6.71 -15.41 -20.21
N LEU A 166 7.24 -14.18 -20.29
CA LEU A 166 7.47 -13.34 -19.11
C LEU A 166 6.16 -12.90 -18.46
N ALA A 167 5.17 -12.49 -19.26
CA ALA A 167 3.83 -12.13 -18.83
C ALA A 167 3.14 -13.28 -18.09
N HIS A 168 3.08 -14.47 -18.69
CA HIS A 168 2.43 -15.63 -18.09
C HIS A 168 3.13 -16.15 -16.83
N ALA A 169 4.46 -15.98 -16.73
CA ALA A 169 5.21 -16.35 -15.53
C ALA A 169 5.18 -15.28 -14.43
N ALA A 170 4.72 -14.05 -14.72
CA ALA A 170 4.80 -12.93 -13.80
C ALA A 170 4.08 -13.18 -12.46
N PRO A 171 2.84 -13.70 -12.41
CA PRO A 171 2.15 -13.94 -11.13
C PRO A 171 2.94 -14.82 -10.18
N LEU A 172 3.42 -15.98 -10.66
CA LEU A 172 4.17 -16.93 -9.85
C LEU A 172 5.52 -16.37 -9.39
N LYS A 173 6.20 -15.61 -10.25
CA LYS A 173 7.48 -14.97 -9.90
C LYS A 173 7.31 -13.93 -8.79
N VAL A 174 6.25 -13.11 -8.86
CA VAL A 174 5.96 -12.12 -7.82
C VAL A 174 5.65 -12.80 -6.49
N ILE A 175 4.78 -13.81 -6.48
CA ILE A 175 4.44 -14.58 -5.27
C ILE A 175 5.69 -15.21 -4.66
N ALA A 176 6.49 -15.91 -5.48
CA ALA A 176 7.72 -16.55 -5.03
C ALA A 176 8.73 -15.54 -4.46
N GLY A 177 8.89 -14.39 -5.14
CA GLY A 177 9.76 -13.31 -4.69
C GLY A 177 9.34 -12.73 -3.35
N GLU A 178 8.07 -12.37 -3.19
CA GLU A 178 7.55 -11.79 -1.95
C GLU A 178 7.60 -12.80 -0.79
N VAL A 179 7.12 -14.03 -1.00
CA VAL A 179 7.13 -15.08 0.04
C VAL A 179 8.56 -15.44 0.46
N ALA A 180 9.53 -15.45 -0.46
CA ALA A 180 10.91 -15.81 -0.15
C ALA A 180 11.63 -14.77 0.73
N ILE A 181 11.23 -13.50 0.69
CA ILE A 181 11.87 -12.45 1.52
C ILE A 181 11.75 -12.78 3.00
N ALA A 182 10.60 -13.26 3.45
CA ALA A 182 10.34 -13.52 4.86
C ALA A 182 11.30 -14.55 5.52
N PRO A 183 11.43 -15.80 5.01
CA PRO A 183 12.37 -16.77 5.57
C PRO A 183 13.84 -16.35 5.38
N LEU A 184 14.18 -15.65 4.29
CA LEU A 184 15.53 -15.13 4.08
C LEU A 184 15.88 -14.06 5.14
N LEU A 185 14.93 -13.17 5.44
CA LEU A 185 15.09 -12.09 6.41
C LEU A 185 15.17 -12.63 7.85
N LEU A 186 14.38 -13.66 8.17
CA LEU A 186 14.37 -14.31 9.49
C LEU A 186 15.49 -15.35 9.67
N GLY A 187 16.21 -15.70 8.60
CA GLY A 187 17.30 -16.64 8.63
C GLY A 187 18.41 -16.24 9.61
N GLY A 188 18.93 -17.22 10.35
CA GLY A 188 20.03 -17.00 11.30
C GLY A 188 21.34 -16.55 10.64
N HIS A 189 21.56 -16.93 9.37
CA HIS A 189 22.78 -16.63 8.63
C HIS A 189 22.76 -15.24 7.98
N ALA A 190 23.89 -14.53 8.06
CA ALA A 190 24.07 -13.21 7.42
C ALA A 190 23.78 -13.23 5.93
N ARG A 191 24.25 -14.28 5.22
CA ARG A 191 24.03 -14.43 3.77
C ARG A 191 22.57 -14.49 3.39
N LEU A 192 21.72 -15.12 4.20
CA LEU A 192 20.27 -15.16 3.96
C LEU A 192 19.68 -13.74 4.07
N ARG A 193 20.11 -12.96 5.06
CA ARG A 193 19.68 -11.56 5.21
C ARG A 193 20.20 -10.66 4.08
N GLN A 194 21.42 -10.89 3.60
CA GLN A 194 21.94 -10.21 2.40
C GLN A 194 21.09 -10.51 1.17
N LEU A 195 20.73 -11.78 0.97
CA LEU A 195 19.83 -12.20 -0.12
C LEU A 195 18.44 -11.56 0.04
N ALA A 196 17.91 -11.43 1.25
CA ALA A 196 16.67 -10.72 1.51
C ALA A 196 16.75 -9.24 1.11
N ILE A 197 17.83 -8.53 1.50
CA ILE A 197 18.06 -7.13 1.11
C ILE A 197 18.14 -7.03 -0.43
N LEU A 198 18.89 -7.91 -1.09
CA LEU A 198 19.03 -7.91 -2.54
C LEU A 198 17.68 -8.16 -3.23
N LEU A 199 16.89 -9.10 -2.74
CA LEU A 199 15.58 -9.42 -3.31
C LEU A 199 14.59 -8.26 -3.12
N VAL A 200 14.58 -7.62 -1.96
CA VAL A 200 13.82 -6.39 -1.68
C VAL A 200 14.26 -5.27 -2.62
N LEU A 201 15.57 -5.08 -2.80
CA LEU A 201 16.12 -4.08 -3.72
C LEU A 201 15.68 -4.34 -5.17
N LEU A 202 15.72 -5.58 -5.65
CA LEU A 202 15.31 -5.89 -7.01
C LEU A 202 13.79 -5.73 -7.22
N LEU A 203 12.98 -6.25 -6.29
CA LEU A 203 11.52 -6.13 -6.33
C LEU A 203 11.08 -4.66 -6.38
N HIS A 204 11.62 -3.85 -5.46
CA HIS A 204 11.22 -2.46 -5.34
C HIS A 204 11.85 -1.56 -6.41
N ALA A 205 12.99 -1.94 -7.00
CA ALA A 205 13.50 -1.29 -8.20
C ALA A 205 12.53 -1.48 -9.37
N GLY A 206 11.96 -2.69 -9.52
CA GLY A 206 10.87 -2.95 -10.46
C GLY A 206 9.71 -1.97 -10.26
N ILE A 207 9.19 -1.86 -9.03
CA ILE A 207 8.07 -0.96 -8.69
C ILE A 207 8.41 0.52 -8.96
N CYS A 208 9.63 0.96 -8.64
CA CYS A 208 10.08 2.34 -8.90
C CYS A 208 10.21 2.65 -10.39
N LEU A 209 10.59 1.67 -11.21
CA LEU A 209 10.80 1.82 -12.64
C LEU A 209 9.54 1.55 -13.46
N THR A 210 8.50 0.93 -12.89
CA THR A 210 7.23 0.76 -13.59
C THR A 210 6.72 2.12 -14.04
N PRO A 211 6.36 2.30 -15.32
CA PRO A 211 5.87 3.58 -15.80
C PRO A 211 4.52 3.96 -15.15
N PHE A 212 4.20 5.24 -15.18
CA PHE A 212 2.88 5.76 -14.83
C PHE A 212 1.78 4.99 -15.60
N PRO A 213 0.67 4.61 -14.95
CA PRO A 213 0.19 5.03 -13.62
C PRO A 213 0.72 4.23 -12.42
N ASN A 214 1.56 3.22 -12.63
CA ASN A 214 1.97 2.26 -11.59
C ASN A 214 3.34 2.55 -10.95
N GLN A 215 3.86 3.75 -11.19
CA GLN A 215 5.09 4.22 -10.58
C GLN A 215 4.86 4.62 -9.12
N ILE A 216 5.10 3.71 -8.17
CA ILE A 216 4.81 3.92 -6.73
C ILE A 216 6.09 3.82 -5.88
N PRO A 217 7.05 4.74 -6.08
CA PRO A 217 8.36 4.68 -5.42
C PRO A 217 8.32 4.99 -3.92
N THR A 218 7.28 5.67 -3.43
CA THR A 218 7.15 6.06 -2.02
C THR A 218 7.09 4.83 -1.11
N PHE A 219 6.34 3.81 -1.53
CA PHE A 219 6.29 2.53 -0.84
C PHE A 219 7.64 1.80 -0.84
N SER A 220 8.35 1.85 -1.96
CA SER A 220 9.67 1.24 -2.13
C SER A 220 10.72 1.85 -1.21
N VAL A 221 10.73 3.17 -1.07
CA VAL A 221 11.61 3.89 -0.15
C VAL A 221 11.37 3.45 1.30
N VAL A 222 10.10 3.36 1.69
CA VAL A 222 9.68 2.96 3.03
C VAL A 222 10.13 1.53 3.36
N CYS A 223 9.92 0.60 2.44
CA CYS A 223 10.28 -0.80 2.66
C CYS A 223 11.80 -0.99 2.72
N LEU A 224 12.54 -0.40 1.77
CA LEU A 224 13.99 -0.59 1.70
C LEU A 224 14.71 0.02 2.91
N SER A 225 14.32 1.22 3.37
CA SER A 225 14.93 1.85 4.54
C SER A 225 14.77 0.99 5.80
N ARG A 226 13.58 0.40 6.00
CA ARG A 226 13.30 -0.50 7.13
C ARG A 226 14.05 -1.81 7.03
N VAL A 227 14.05 -2.45 5.86
CA VAL A 227 14.76 -3.73 5.67
C VAL A 227 16.26 -3.56 5.88
N LEU A 228 16.86 -2.47 5.36
CA LEU A 228 18.28 -2.20 5.56
C LEU A 228 18.65 -2.08 7.04
N PHE A 229 17.90 -1.28 7.80
CA PHE A 229 18.17 -1.10 9.22
C PHE A 229 17.85 -2.38 10.02
N ALA A 230 16.75 -3.07 9.71
CA ALA A 230 16.33 -4.29 10.40
C ALA A 230 17.29 -5.48 10.15
N ALA A 231 17.91 -5.55 8.98
CA ALA A 231 18.84 -6.63 8.64
C ALA A 231 20.26 -6.38 9.18
N ALA A 232 20.72 -5.13 9.24
CA ALA A 232 22.09 -4.78 9.62
C ALA A 232 22.23 -3.36 10.20
N PRO A 233 21.74 -3.09 11.43
CA PRO A 233 21.70 -1.73 11.98
C PRO A 233 23.11 -1.12 12.16
N HIS A 234 24.08 -1.90 12.62
CA HIS A 234 25.46 -1.46 12.81
C HIS A 234 26.18 -1.19 11.48
N THR A 235 26.03 -2.07 10.50
CA THR A 235 26.63 -1.89 9.18
C THR A 235 25.98 -0.73 8.42
N CYS A 236 24.66 -0.56 8.57
CA CYS A 236 23.94 0.60 8.07
C CYS A 236 24.50 1.91 8.66
N ALA A 237 24.76 1.94 9.97
CA ALA A 237 25.39 3.09 10.62
C ALA A 237 26.79 3.39 10.09
N ALA A 238 27.62 2.36 9.91
CA ALA A 238 28.95 2.52 9.32
C ALA A 238 28.88 3.05 7.88
N ALA A 239 27.96 2.53 7.06
CA ALA A 239 27.76 2.97 5.69
C ALA A 239 27.24 4.41 5.62
N ILE A 240 26.29 4.81 6.49
CA ILE A 240 25.81 6.19 6.58
C ILE A 240 26.93 7.15 7.03
N ASN A 241 27.74 6.75 8.02
CA ASN A 241 28.87 7.58 8.46
C ASN A 241 29.83 7.87 7.31
N GLU A 242 30.17 6.86 6.51
CA GLU A 242 31.02 7.05 5.33
C GLU A 242 30.34 7.92 4.26
N ALA A 243 29.03 7.73 4.05
CA ALA A 243 28.25 8.51 3.11
C ALA A 243 28.07 9.99 3.54
N VAL A 244 28.24 10.31 4.82
CA VAL A 244 28.11 11.69 5.34
C VAL A 244 29.47 12.35 5.58
N GLN A 245 30.49 11.63 6.04
CA GLN A 245 31.83 12.18 6.30
C GLN A 245 32.57 12.52 5.02
N LEU A 246 33.23 13.69 4.96
CA LEU A 246 34.05 14.08 3.82
C LEU A 246 35.02 12.95 3.45
N PRO A 247 35.05 12.53 2.17
CA PRO A 247 35.80 11.35 1.81
C PRO A 247 37.29 11.61 2.01
N SER A 248 37.92 10.84 2.88
CA SER A 248 39.37 10.84 3.08
C SER A 248 40.08 9.81 2.20
N THR A 249 39.33 9.01 1.45
CA THR A 249 39.84 7.91 0.61
C THR A 249 39.33 8.03 -0.83
N THR A 250 40.14 7.56 -1.78
CA THR A 250 39.76 7.49 -3.21
C THR A 250 38.51 6.63 -3.42
N ALA A 251 38.37 5.54 -2.67
CA ALA A 251 37.18 4.68 -2.72
C ALA A 251 35.90 5.43 -2.28
N GLY A 252 35.98 6.26 -1.23
CA GLY A 252 34.87 7.09 -0.78
C GLY A 252 34.49 8.16 -1.80
N ILE A 253 35.48 8.77 -2.47
CA ILE A 253 35.23 9.72 -3.58
C ILE A 253 34.51 9.00 -4.73
N ALA A 254 35.05 7.86 -5.18
CA ALA A 254 34.48 7.09 -6.30
C ALA A 254 33.03 6.65 -6.01
N TRP A 255 32.75 6.13 -4.82
CA TRP A 255 31.39 5.76 -4.43
C TRP A 255 30.43 6.96 -4.46
N ARG A 256 30.84 8.12 -3.94
CA ARG A 256 30.01 9.33 -3.96
C ARG A 256 29.73 9.79 -5.39
N SER A 257 30.74 9.78 -6.25
CA SER A 257 30.57 10.12 -7.67
C SER A 257 29.57 9.18 -8.36
N VAL A 258 29.68 7.87 -8.10
CA VAL A 258 28.73 6.87 -8.62
C VAL A 258 27.34 7.10 -8.04
N ALA A 259 27.22 7.35 -6.74
CA ALA A 259 25.93 7.61 -6.10
C ALA A 259 25.25 8.86 -6.67
N VAL A 260 25.99 9.98 -6.81
CA VAL A 260 25.48 11.22 -7.43
C VAL A 260 25.05 10.99 -8.87
N ALA A 261 25.86 10.30 -9.67
CA ALA A 261 25.51 9.95 -11.05
C ALA A 261 24.26 9.06 -11.11
N THR A 262 24.15 8.08 -10.21
CA THR A 262 22.99 7.17 -10.14
C THR A 262 21.72 7.92 -9.73
N ILE A 263 21.81 8.84 -8.76
CA ILE A 263 20.69 9.69 -8.32
C ILE A 263 20.25 10.62 -9.46
N ALA A 264 21.20 11.24 -10.17
CA ALA A 264 20.91 12.10 -11.31
C ALA A 264 20.22 11.32 -12.44
N LEU A 265 20.71 10.12 -12.74
CA LEU A 265 20.08 9.23 -13.72
C LEU A 265 18.68 8.81 -13.26
N ALA A 266 18.51 8.43 -11.99
CA ALA A 266 17.23 8.03 -11.42
C ALA A 266 16.18 9.16 -11.46
N ALA A 267 16.60 10.43 -11.36
CA ALA A 267 15.70 11.57 -11.55
C ALA A 267 15.10 11.63 -12.96
N SER A 268 15.83 11.15 -13.98
CA SER A 268 15.33 11.06 -15.35
C SER A 268 14.36 9.90 -15.58
N CYS A 269 14.25 8.96 -14.63
CA CYS A 269 13.32 7.83 -14.72
C CYS A 269 11.91 8.16 -14.23
N ASN A 270 11.63 9.42 -13.87
CA ASN A 270 10.29 9.85 -13.53
C ASN A 270 9.38 9.83 -14.77
N THR A 271 8.31 9.05 -14.70
CA THR A 271 7.31 8.95 -15.77
C THR A 271 5.97 9.54 -15.34
N ASN A 272 5.83 9.95 -14.08
CA ASN A 272 4.60 10.51 -13.55
C ASN A 272 4.43 11.97 -14.01
N PRO A 273 3.40 12.29 -14.79
CA PRO A 273 3.19 13.64 -15.33
C PRO A 273 2.83 14.67 -14.25
N ALA A 274 2.43 14.25 -13.05
CA ALA A 274 2.09 15.16 -11.95
C ALA A 274 3.33 15.79 -11.28
N PHE A 275 4.52 15.28 -11.56
CA PHE A 275 5.75 15.73 -10.92
C PHE A 275 6.81 16.05 -11.98
N VAL A 276 7.54 17.14 -11.79
CA VAL A 276 8.78 17.37 -12.55
C VAL A 276 9.80 16.29 -12.19
N VAL A 277 9.99 16.06 -10.88
CA VAL A 277 10.78 14.96 -10.33
C VAL A 277 10.02 14.33 -9.18
N ASN A 278 9.73 13.03 -9.27
CA ASN A 278 9.28 12.26 -8.11
C ASN A 278 10.51 11.90 -7.25
N TRP A 279 10.78 12.72 -6.22
CA TRP A 279 11.97 12.60 -5.35
C TRP A 279 12.12 11.25 -4.64
N SER A 280 11.07 10.44 -4.59
CA SER A 280 11.18 9.07 -4.07
C SER A 280 12.02 8.17 -4.98
N ILE A 281 12.10 8.41 -6.29
CA ILE A 281 12.94 7.60 -7.20
C ILE A 281 14.44 7.89 -7.00
N PRO A 282 14.91 9.15 -7.03
CA PRO A 282 16.30 9.46 -6.69
C PRO A 282 16.68 9.01 -5.28
N TYR A 283 15.79 9.17 -4.31
CA TYR A 283 16.06 8.73 -2.95
C TYR A 283 16.11 7.20 -2.82
N TYR A 284 15.26 6.48 -3.53
CA TYR A 284 15.36 5.02 -3.63
C TYR A 284 16.71 4.58 -4.23
N ALA A 285 17.18 5.26 -5.28
CA ALA A 285 18.48 4.99 -5.88
C ALA A 285 19.65 5.26 -4.91
N LEU A 286 19.56 6.32 -4.10
CA LEU A 286 20.51 6.59 -3.00
C LEU A 286 20.50 5.44 -1.98
N LEU A 287 19.32 4.97 -1.55
CA LEU A 287 19.19 3.82 -0.66
C LEU A 287 19.76 2.54 -1.29
N GLY A 288 19.61 2.35 -2.60
CA GLY A 288 20.25 1.27 -3.34
C GLY A 288 21.78 1.33 -3.29
N CYS A 289 22.36 2.52 -3.52
CA CYS A 289 23.81 2.72 -3.40
C CYS A 289 24.30 2.47 -1.97
N LEU A 290 23.52 2.87 -0.96
CA LEU A 290 23.80 2.57 0.44
C LEU A 290 23.69 1.06 0.72
N SER A 291 22.70 0.39 0.13
CA SER A 291 22.52 -1.06 0.25
C SER A 291 23.74 -1.83 -0.24
N VAL A 292 24.35 -1.40 -1.35
CA VAL A 292 25.58 -2.00 -1.87
C VAL A 292 26.73 -1.90 -0.87
N LEU A 293 26.90 -0.75 -0.20
CA LEU A 293 27.90 -0.60 0.86
C LEU A 293 27.60 -1.51 2.05
N VAL A 294 26.33 -1.59 2.45
CA VAL A 294 25.91 -2.48 3.54
C VAL A 294 26.20 -3.92 3.20
N LEU A 295 25.85 -4.38 2.00
CA LEU A 295 26.11 -5.73 1.52
C LEU A 295 27.61 -6.05 1.45
N ALA A 296 28.43 -5.12 0.96
CA ALA A 296 29.88 -5.28 0.87
C ALA A 296 30.58 -5.40 2.23
N ARG A 297 29.98 -4.85 3.29
CA ARG A 297 30.53 -4.81 4.66
C ARG A 297 29.74 -5.66 5.64
N PHE A 298 28.88 -6.52 5.13
CA PHE A 298 27.99 -7.29 5.95
C PHE A 298 28.80 -8.39 6.65
N ASP A 299 29.17 -8.11 7.90
CA ASP A 299 30.04 -8.96 8.71
C ASP A 299 29.22 -10.03 9.46
N GLU A 300 29.54 -11.30 9.21
CA GLU A 300 28.94 -12.45 9.90
C GLU A 300 29.24 -12.44 11.40
N SER A 301 30.41 -11.93 11.82
CA SER A 301 30.87 -11.98 13.22
C SER A 301 30.09 -11.04 14.15
N ARG A 302 29.37 -10.07 13.59
CA ARG A 302 28.53 -9.10 14.31
C ARG A 302 27.03 -9.38 14.16
N GLY A 303 26.66 -10.43 13.42
CA GLY A 303 25.28 -10.78 13.13
C GLY A 303 24.59 -11.43 14.32
N SER A 304 24.00 -10.62 15.21
CA SER A 304 23.23 -11.02 16.39
C SER A 304 23.95 -12.06 17.26
N SER A 305 24.75 -11.56 18.19
CA SER A 305 25.38 -12.38 19.22
C SER A 305 24.31 -13.18 19.97
N ALA A 306 24.68 -14.34 20.52
CA ALA A 306 23.83 -15.05 21.49
C ALA A 306 23.42 -14.15 22.68
N ALA A 307 24.12 -13.02 22.90
CA ALA A 307 23.77 -12.01 23.88
C ALA A 307 22.54 -11.17 23.49
N ASP A 308 22.27 -10.97 22.19
CA ASP A 308 21.06 -10.26 21.73
C ASP A 308 19.82 -11.08 22.09
N LEU A 309 19.80 -12.38 21.77
CA LEU A 309 18.73 -13.29 22.20
C LEU A 309 18.65 -13.44 23.73
N ALA A 310 19.76 -13.25 24.46
CA ALA A 310 19.77 -13.28 25.93
C ALA A 310 19.13 -12.03 26.56
N ALA A 311 19.32 -10.85 25.95
CA ALA A 311 18.70 -9.60 26.40
C ALA A 311 17.16 -9.67 26.41
N TRP A 312 16.60 -10.47 25.51
CA TRP A 312 15.18 -10.75 25.37
C TRP A 312 14.64 -11.87 26.29
N ARG A 313 15.45 -12.47 27.18
CA ARG A 313 14.95 -13.58 28.01
C ARG A 313 13.94 -13.14 29.09
N GLY A 314 13.86 -11.85 29.40
CA GLY A 314 12.95 -11.30 30.39
C GLY A 314 11.50 -11.15 29.90
N PRO A 315 10.48 -11.40 30.76
CA PRO A 315 9.07 -11.29 30.39
C PRO A 315 8.66 -9.86 29.96
N TRP A 316 9.31 -8.83 30.51
CA TRP A 316 9.02 -7.41 30.24
C TRP A 316 9.32 -6.97 28.79
N ALA A 317 10.22 -7.65 28.08
CA ALA A 317 10.48 -7.40 26.66
C ALA A 317 9.67 -8.34 25.75
N ARG A 318 9.53 -9.60 26.17
CA ARG A 318 8.85 -10.64 25.37
C ARG A 318 7.37 -10.36 25.17
N LEU A 319 6.65 -10.02 26.24
CA LEU A 319 5.19 -9.85 26.17
C LEU A 319 4.79 -8.66 25.26
N PRO A 320 5.39 -7.46 25.39
CA PRO A 320 5.04 -6.35 24.51
C PRO A 320 5.39 -6.60 23.04
N LEU A 321 6.54 -7.22 22.75
CA LEU A 321 6.88 -7.57 21.38
C LEU A 321 5.95 -8.65 20.83
N ALA A 322 5.68 -9.72 21.58
CA ALA A 322 4.76 -10.77 21.14
C ALA A 322 3.37 -10.21 20.88
N ALA A 323 2.88 -9.30 21.73
CA ALA A 323 1.63 -8.59 21.51
C ALA A 323 1.68 -7.74 20.23
N LEU A 324 2.74 -6.96 20.01
CA LEU A 324 2.92 -6.17 18.79
C LEU A 324 2.96 -7.04 17.53
N LEU A 325 3.69 -8.15 17.55
CA LEU A 325 3.78 -9.08 16.42
C LEU A 325 2.45 -9.79 16.18
N GLY A 326 1.71 -10.11 17.25
CA GLY A 326 0.34 -10.60 17.18
C GLY A 326 -0.60 -9.60 16.52
N VAL A 327 -0.53 -8.32 16.91
CA VAL A 327 -1.28 -7.22 16.25
C VAL A 327 -0.86 -7.08 14.79
N THR A 328 0.44 -7.12 14.49
CA THR A 328 0.95 -7.03 13.12
C THR A 328 0.41 -8.18 12.26
N ALA A 329 0.47 -9.42 12.75
CA ALA A 329 -0.08 -10.58 12.05
C ALA A 329 -1.60 -10.51 11.91
N PHE A 330 -2.31 -10.02 12.93
CA PHE A 330 -3.75 -9.81 12.87
C PHE A 330 -4.13 -8.72 11.84
N CYS A 331 -3.38 -7.62 11.75
CA CYS A 331 -3.55 -6.63 10.70
C CYS A 331 -3.28 -7.22 9.31
N ALA A 332 -2.23 -8.03 9.18
CA ALA A 332 -1.82 -8.62 7.92
C ALA A 332 -2.82 -9.67 7.39
N PHE A 333 -3.37 -10.49 8.29
CA PHE A 333 -4.22 -11.62 7.94
C PHE A 333 -5.66 -11.49 8.45
N GLY A 334 -5.80 -11.25 9.75
CA GLY A 334 -7.09 -11.22 10.44
C GLY A 334 -8.07 -10.20 9.87
N LEU A 335 -7.64 -8.96 9.59
CA LEU A 335 -8.55 -7.93 9.08
C LEU A 335 -9.17 -8.28 7.71
N GLN A 336 -8.42 -8.93 6.83
CA GLN A 336 -8.91 -9.39 5.52
C GLN A 336 -9.80 -10.63 5.63
N ILE A 337 -9.41 -11.59 6.48
CA ILE A 337 -10.24 -12.78 6.80
C ILE A 337 -11.59 -12.36 7.36
N LEU A 338 -11.61 -11.39 8.27
CA LEU A 338 -12.83 -10.89 8.89
C LEU A 338 -13.62 -9.94 7.96
N GLY A 339 -12.98 -9.36 6.93
CA GLY A 339 -13.59 -8.35 6.05
C GLY A 339 -13.83 -7.03 6.76
N VAL A 340 -12.88 -6.61 7.60
CA VAL A 340 -12.95 -5.32 8.30
C VAL A 340 -12.34 -4.21 7.46
N MET A 341 -11.33 -4.53 6.67
CA MET A 341 -10.57 -3.54 5.89
C MET A 341 -10.01 -4.16 4.61
N ASP A 342 -9.98 -3.36 3.55
CA ASP A 342 -9.36 -3.70 2.26
C ASP A 342 -7.87 -3.32 2.21
N GLY A 343 -7.09 -4.01 1.38
CA GLY A 343 -5.74 -3.58 0.98
C GLY A 343 -4.57 -3.77 1.95
N VAL A 344 -4.78 -3.81 3.28
CA VAL A 344 -3.68 -3.66 4.28
C VAL A 344 -2.42 -4.42 3.92
N ALA A 345 -2.51 -5.69 3.53
CA ALA A 345 -1.37 -6.54 3.18
C ALA A 345 -1.48 -7.18 1.81
N SER A 346 -2.31 -6.64 0.91
CA SER A 346 -2.66 -7.29 -0.35
C SER A 346 -2.64 -6.33 -1.55
N PRO A 347 -1.61 -5.46 -1.68
CA PRO A 347 -1.55 -4.50 -2.78
C PRO A 347 -1.47 -5.24 -4.11
N PHE A 348 -2.24 -4.75 -5.10
CA PHE A 348 -2.30 -5.33 -6.46
C PHE A 348 -2.70 -6.80 -6.52
N SER A 349 -3.34 -7.34 -5.48
CA SER A 349 -3.68 -8.76 -5.41
C SER A 349 -4.95 -9.13 -6.17
N SER A 350 -5.79 -8.15 -6.55
CA SER A 350 -7.16 -8.41 -7.05
C SER A 350 -7.94 -9.39 -6.15
N LEU A 351 -7.71 -9.29 -4.84
CA LEU A 351 -8.37 -10.11 -3.83
C LEU A 351 -9.84 -9.70 -3.67
N ARG A 352 -10.73 -10.69 -3.67
CA ARG A 352 -12.15 -10.48 -3.45
C ARG A 352 -12.42 -10.31 -1.95
N LEU A 353 -12.81 -9.11 -1.52
CA LEU A 353 -13.15 -8.81 -0.11
C LEU A 353 -14.64 -8.50 0.11
N HIS A 354 -15.48 -8.79 -0.88
CA HIS A 354 -16.93 -8.82 -0.68
C HIS A 354 -17.62 -9.71 -1.68
N GLY A 355 -18.70 -10.37 -1.25
CA GLY A 355 -19.44 -11.32 -2.09
C GLY A 355 -18.71 -12.65 -2.26
N GLY A 356 -18.14 -13.15 -1.17
CA GLY A 356 -17.34 -14.38 -1.13
C GLY A 356 -15.84 -14.11 -1.26
N SER A 357 -15.07 -15.18 -1.48
CA SER A 357 -13.62 -15.14 -1.61
C SER A 357 -13.17 -15.77 -2.93
N ASN A 358 -12.07 -15.27 -3.50
CA ASN A 358 -11.36 -15.89 -4.62
C ASN A 358 -9.98 -16.44 -4.22
N HIS A 359 -9.63 -16.35 -2.93
CA HIS A 359 -8.37 -16.82 -2.40
C HIS A 359 -8.38 -18.34 -2.24
N LEU A 360 -7.25 -19.00 -2.52
CA LEU A 360 -7.21 -20.45 -2.68
C LEU A 360 -7.16 -21.24 -1.36
N LEU A 361 -6.77 -20.60 -0.26
CA LEU A 361 -6.48 -21.29 1.01
C LEU A 361 -7.34 -20.80 2.19
N LEU A 362 -7.45 -19.49 2.33
CA LEU A 362 -8.22 -18.83 3.39
C LEU A 362 -9.39 -18.04 2.83
N PRO A 363 -10.55 -18.08 3.50
CA PRO A 363 -11.66 -17.22 3.15
C PRO A 363 -11.34 -15.77 3.51
N THR A 364 -12.01 -14.87 2.81
CA THR A 364 -12.05 -13.44 3.09
C THR A 364 -13.46 -13.05 3.48
N SER A 365 -13.58 -11.98 4.25
CA SER A 365 -14.85 -11.31 4.51
C SER A 365 -15.90 -12.11 5.28
N LEU A 366 -15.45 -12.91 6.24
CA LEU A 366 -16.30 -13.74 7.09
C LEU A 366 -17.37 -12.95 7.87
N LEU A 367 -17.05 -11.75 8.35
CA LEU A 367 -17.98 -10.94 9.15
C LEU A 367 -18.70 -9.86 8.32
N GLN A 368 -18.43 -9.75 7.01
CA GLN A 368 -18.98 -8.69 6.18
C GLN A 368 -20.53 -8.63 6.21
N PRO A 369 -21.28 -9.75 6.19
CA PRO A 369 -22.75 -9.70 6.32
C PRO A 369 -23.21 -9.00 7.61
N SER A 370 -22.50 -9.24 8.72
CA SER A 370 -22.81 -8.66 10.03
C SER A 370 -22.30 -7.24 10.23
N LEU A 371 -21.27 -6.82 9.49
CA LEU A 371 -20.60 -5.52 9.67
C LEU A 371 -21.18 -4.37 8.84
N GLY A 372 -22.22 -4.62 8.05
CA GLY A 372 -22.83 -3.56 7.24
C GLY A 372 -23.46 -4.01 5.94
N GLY A 373 -23.74 -5.31 5.79
CA GLY A 373 -24.71 -5.80 4.83
C GLY A 373 -24.20 -5.96 3.41
N ASP A 374 -24.90 -6.85 2.72
CA ASP A 374 -25.00 -7.17 1.29
C ASP A 374 -24.01 -6.53 0.30
N VAL A 375 -23.76 -7.27 -0.78
CA VAL A 375 -23.10 -6.68 -1.94
C VAL A 375 -24.13 -5.98 -2.80
N VAL A 376 -23.83 -4.74 -3.16
CA VAL A 376 -24.61 -3.96 -4.13
C VAL A 376 -23.81 -3.78 -5.41
N ARG A 377 -24.50 -3.79 -6.54
CA ARG A 377 -23.96 -3.40 -7.85
C ARG A 377 -24.51 -2.05 -8.24
N VAL A 378 -23.66 -1.06 -8.44
CA VAL A 378 -24.08 0.22 -9.01
C VAL A 378 -24.31 0.04 -10.51
N GLU A 379 -25.52 0.35 -10.94
CA GLU A 379 -26.00 0.19 -12.32
C GLU A 379 -25.82 1.48 -13.13
N ALA A 380 -26.05 2.63 -12.48
CA ALA A 380 -25.87 3.95 -13.04
C ALA A 380 -25.80 5.01 -11.93
N SER A 381 -25.11 6.12 -12.16
CA SER A 381 -25.16 7.28 -11.28
C SER A 381 -24.95 8.58 -12.04
N THR A 382 -25.72 9.61 -11.69
CA THR A 382 -25.48 10.99 -12.16
C THR A 382 -24.69 11.83 -11.16
N SER A 383 -24.23 11.26 -10.03
CA SER A 383 -23.42 11.99 -9.06
C SER A 383 -22.01 12.20 -9.60
N THR A 384 -21.63 13.45 -9.73
CA THR A 384 -20.26 13.90 -10.05
C THR A 384 -19.29 13.41 -9.00
N TYR A 385 -19.68 13.43 -7.71
CA TYR A 385 -18.82 12.97 -6.63
C TYR A 385 -18.55 11.46 -6.73
N LEU A 386 -19.58 10.62 -6.80
CA LEU A 386 -19.41 9.15 -6.93
C LEU A 386 -18.62 8.78 -8.18
N ASN A 387 -18.95 9.39 -9.32
CA ASN A 387 -18.26 9.11 -10.59
C ASN A 387 -16.80 9.61 -10.60
N SER A 388 -16.44 10.56 -9.72
CA SER A 388 -15.03 10.96 -9.52
C SER A 388 -14.21 9.93 -8.75
N LEU A 389 -14.90 9.08 -7.97
CA LEU A 389 -14.30 8.03 -7.14
C LEU A 389 -14.26 6.69 -7.86
N TYR A 390 -15.36 6.29 -8.49
CA TYR A 390 -15.59 4.89 -8.89
C TYR A 390 -16.06 4.76 -10.35
N PRO A 391 -15.72 3.65 -11.03
CA PRO A 391 -14.85 2.55 -10.57
C PRO A 391 -13.35 2.85 -10.68
N ALA A 392 -12.97 4.11 -10.93
CA ALA A 392 -11.58 4.54 -11.06
C ALA A 392 -10.81 3.89 -12.22
N ASP A 393 -11.45 3.75 -13.39
CA ASP A 393 -10.77 3.29 -14.61
C ASP A 393 -9.63 4.24 -15.01
N ILE A 394 -8.42 3.71 -15.04
CA ILE A 394 -7.19 4.41 -15.43
C ILE A 394 -6.55 3.79 -16.67
N THR A 395 -7.27 2.93 -17.39
CA THR A 395 -6.78 2.24 -18.59
C THR A 395 -6.24 3.21 -19.63
N SER A 396 -6.88 4.37 -19.81
CA SER A 396 -6.45 5.41 -20.75
C SER A 396 -5.13 6.09 -20.38
N LYS A 397 -4.65 5.90 -19.15
CA LYS A 397 -3.36 6.42 -18.67
C LYS A 397 -2.20 5.45 -18.87
N ILE A 398 -2.49 4.19 -19.22
CA ILE A 398 -1.46 3.23 -19.60
C ILE A 398 -0.93 3.62 -20.99
N ASP A 399 0.39 3.66 -21.13
CA ASP A 399 1.08 3.89 -22.39
C ASP A 399 0.52 3.01 -23.54
N PRO A 400 0.26 3.58 -24.74
CA PRO A 400 -0.33 2.84 -25.85
C PRO A 400 0.42 1.56 -26.24
N ARG A 401 1.76 1.61 -26.32
CA ARG A 401 2.57 0.43 -26.65
C ARG A 401 2.43 -0.66 -25.60
N SER A 402 2.37 -0.28 -24.32
CA SER A 402 2.12 -1.21 -23.22
C SER A 402 0.74 -1.86 -23.34
N ARG A 403 -0.31 -1.10 -23.69
CA ARG A 403 -1.66 -1.64 -23.90
C ARG A 403 -1.73 -2.60 -25.08
N GLU A 404 -1.12 -2.25 -26.21
CA GLU A 404 -1.04 -3.13 -27.38
C GLU A 404 -0.32 -4.44 -27.04
N MET A 405 0.81 -4.35 -26.33
CA MET A 405 1.58 -5.52 -25.91
C MET A 405 0.80 -6.39 -24.92
N LEU A 406 0.04 -5.80 -24.00
CA LEU A 406 -0.84 -6.52 -23.07
C LEU A 406 -1.92 -7.31 -23.82
N LEU A 407 -2.60 -6.67 -24.77
CA LEU A 407 -3.59 -7.34 -25.61
C LEU A 407 -2.96 -8.48 -26.42
N ALA A 408 -1.75 -8.29 -26.97
CA ALA A 408 -1.04 -9.30 -27.75
C ALA A 408 -0.62 -10.55 -26.94
N VAL A 409 -0.45 -10.42 -25.62
CA VAL A 409 -0.22 -11.55 -24.71
C VAL A 409 -1.50 -12.11 -24.07
N GLY A 410 -2.67 -11.58 -24.44
CA GLY A 410 -3.97 -12.06 -23.95
C GLY A 410 -4.44 -11.44 -22.64
N HIS A 411 -3.79 -10.37 -22.16
CA HIS A 411 -4.26 -9.60 -21.01
C HIS A 411 -5.35 -8.60 -21.45
N THR A 412 -6.32 -8.28 -20.58
CA THR A 412 -7.43 -7.34 -20.91
C THR A 412 -6.95 -5.91 -21.19
N ALA A 413 -5.73 -5.61 -20.74
CA ALA A 413 -5.09 -4.29 -20.73
C ALA A 413 -5.86 -3.23 -19.94
N ARG A 414 -6.74 -3.67 -19.02
CA ARG A 414 -7.59 -2.81 -18.19
C ARG A 414 -6.99 -2.68 -16.80
N GLN A 415 -7.14 -1.49 -16.23
CA GLN A 415 -6.71 -1.24 -14.86
C GLN A 415 -7.62 -0.24 -14.16
N TYR A 416 -7.88 -0.52 -12.89
CA TYR A 416 -8.64 0.32 -11.98
C TYR A 416 -7.76 0.72 -10.79
N ASN A 417 -7.92 1.95 -10.28
CA ASN A 417 -7.19 2.39 -9.09
C ASN A 417 -8.11 3.17 -8.13
N PRO A 418 -9.07 2.47 -7.49
CA PRO A 418 -9.94 3.07 -6.48
C PRO A 418 -9.19 3.56 -5.24
N THR A 419 -8.06 2.94 -4.87
CA THR A 419 -7.28 3.35 -3.69
C THR A 419 -6.78 4.77 -3.83
N VAL A 420 -6.15 5.10 -4.97
CA VAL A 420 -5.71 6.47 -5.24
C VAL A 420 -6.86 7.46 -5.14
N ARG A 421 -8.06 7.12 -5.65
CA ARG A 421 -9.21 8.04 -5.60
C ARG A 421 -9.68 8.34 -4.20
N ARG A 422 -9.58 7.38 -3.29
CA ARG A 422 -9.97 7.56 -1.88
C ARG A 422 -8.90 8.29 -1.08
N VAL A 423 -7.63 8.04 -1.34
CA VAL A 423 -6.52 8.59 -0.55
C VAL A 423 -6.13 10.01 -0.98
N VAL A 424 -6.21 10.33 -2.28
CA VAL A 424 -5.86 11.69 -2.73
C VAL A 424 -6.97 12.69 -2.40
N GLY A 425 -6.55 13.91 -2.04
CA GLY A 425 -7.45 15.02 -1.78
C GLY A 425 -8.27 15.45 -3.01
N GLU A 426 -9.31 16.24 -2.78
CA GLU A 426 -10.25 16.69 -3.82
C GLU A 426 -9.57 17.45 -4.96
N GLU A 427 -8.59 18.30 -4.64
CA GLU A 427 -7.82 19.07 -5.63
C GLU A 427 -7.13 18.16 -6.64
N LEU A 428 -6.42 17.13 -6.19
CA LEU A 428 -5.76 16.18 -7.08
C LEU A 428 -6.77 15.32 -7.85
N ARG A 429 -7.86 14.92 -7.18
CA ARG A 429 -8.91 14.08 -7.80
C ARG A 429 -9.59 14.78 -8.98
N ALA A 430 -9.71 16.10 -8.95
CA ALA A 430 -10.31 16.89 -10.03
C ALA A 430 -9.58 16.74 -11.38
N TYR A 431 -8.28 16.43 -11.37
CA TYR A 431 -7.47 16.24 -12.58
C TYR A 431 -7.43 14.80 -13.08
N MET A 432 -8.01 13.87 -12.33
CA MET A 432 -8.00 12.46 -12.69
C MET A 432 -9.21 12.11 -13.58
N PRO A 433 -9.07 11.19 -14.55
CA PRO A 433 -10.17 10.81 -15.45
C PRO A 433 -11.42 10.38 -14.68
N ARG A 434 -12.61 10.78 -15.11
CA ARG A 434 -13.85 10.31 -14.51
C ARG A 434 -14.86 10.03 -15.59
N TRP A 435 -15.74 9.07 -15.33
CA TRP A 435 -16.88 8.88 -16.21
C TRP A 435 -17.83 10.07 -16.07
N GLN A 436 -18.39 10.52 -17.19
CA GLN A 436 -19.36 11.61 -17.21
C GLN A 436 -20.68 11.11 -17.81
N PRO A 437 -21.85 11.47 -17.25
CA PRO A 437 -23.15 11.02 -17.74
C PRO A 437 -23.45 11.35 -19.21
N ASP A 438 -22.88 12.43 -19.71
CA ASP A 438 -22.98 12.91 -21.08
C ASP A 438 -21.88 12.34 -22.01
N SER A 439 -20.96 11.54 -21.47
CA SER A 439 -19.93 10.89 -22.29
C SER A 439 -20.55 9.79 -23.17
N SER A 440 -19.98 9.60 -24.37
CA SER A 440 -20.36 8.50 -25.26
C SER A 440 -19.93 7.12 -24.74
N SER A 441 -19.13 7.07 -23.68
CA SER A 441 -18.65 5.82 -23.10
C SER A 441 -19.70 5.22 -22.18
N PRO A 442 -19.95 3.89 -22.27
CA PRO A 442 -20.91 3.24 -21.40
C PRO A 442 -20.47 3.32 -19.94
N PHE A 443 -21.45 3.40 -19.02
CA PHE A 443 -21.19 3.34 -17.59
C PHE A 443 -20.59 1.98 -17.22
N ILE A 444 -19.43 1.99 -16.56
CA ILE A 444 -18.79 0.77 -16.06
C ILE A 444 -19.41 0.42 -14.72
N LYS A 445 -20.21 -0.64 -14.70
CA LYS A 445 -20.81 -1.16 -13.47
C LYS A 445 -19.74 -1.66 -12.51
N TYR A 446 -20.02 -1.55 -11.21
CA TYR A 446 -19.13 -2.04 -10.17
C TYR A 446 -19.89 -2.51 -8.96
N THR A 447 -19.28 -3.41 -8.18
CA THR A 447 -19.82 -3.89 -6.91
C THR A 447 -19.06 -3.33 -5.72
N MET A 448 -19.75 -3.13 -4.61
CA MET A 448 -19.15 -2.74 -3.33
C MET A 448 -20.02 -3.26 -2.18
N PRO A 449 -19.49 -3.29 -0.95
CA PRO A 449 -20.33 -3.49 0.24
C PRO A 449 -21.41 -2.40 0.35
N ALA A 450 -22.60 -2.76 0.82
CA ALA A 450 -23.69 -1.82 1.08
C ALA A 450 -23.25 -0.68 2.00
N MET A 451 -22.43 -0.99 3.01
CA MET A 451 -21.86 0.02 3.90
C MET A 451 -20.97 1.06 3.19
N GLU A 452 -20.27 0.67 2.12
CA GLU A 452 -19.45 1.61 1.35
C GLU A 452 -20.31 2.49 0.46
N LEU A 453 -21.38 1.93 -0.12
CA LEU A 453 -22.40 2.72 -0.81
C LEU A 453 -23.02 3.76 0.14
N ARG A 454 -23.38 3.35 1.35
CA ARG A 454 -23.88 4.23 2.41
C ARG A 454 -22.91 5.37 2.74
N ARG A 455 -21.59 5.09 2.77
CA ARG A 455 -20.54 6.10 2.96
C ARG A 455 -20.55 7.13 1.83
N VAL A 456 -20.45 6.69 0.57
CA VAL A 456 -20.38 7.65 -0.56
C VAL A 456 -21.65 8.46 -0.73
N LEU A 457 -22.82 7.88 -0.43
CA LEU A 457 -24.08 8.62 -0.46
C LEU A 457 -24.11 9.71 0.61
N TRP A 458 -23.62 9.41 1.83
CA TRP A 458 -23.48 10.43 2.86
C TRP A 458 -22.49 11.54 2.45
N GLU A 459 -21.34 11.18 1.89
CA GLU A 459 -20.35 12.16 1.41
C GLU A 459 -20.89 13.05 0.26
N ALA A 460 -21.69 12.49 -0.64
CA ALA A 460 -22.36 13.26 -1.69
C ALA A 460 -23.40 14.24 -1.11
N ARG A 461 -24.09 13.84 -0.03
CA ARG A 461 -25.06 14.69 0.68
C ARG A 461 -24.43 15.87 1.39
N GLU A 462 -23.29 15.65 2.07
CA GLU A 462 -22.53 16.73 2.73
C GLU A 462 -22.08 17.81 1.73
N ARG A 463 -22.06 17.49 0.43
CA ARG A 463 -21.73 18.41 -0.67
C ARG A 463 -22.94 19.11 -1.28
N ASN A 464 -24.14 18.86 -0.78
CA ASN A 464 -25.41 19.38 -1.32
C ASN A 464 -25.58 19.11 -2.83
N GLU A 465 -25.10 17.97 -3.32
CA GLU A 465 -25.22 17.58 -4.73
C GLU A 465 -26.64 17.10 -5.05
N SER A 466 -27.19 17.50 -6.21
CA SER A 466 -28.38 16.84 -6.78
C SER A 466 -27.94 15.64 -7.62
N PHE A 467 -28.42 14.44 -7.31
CA PHE A 467 -28.01 13.23 -8.02
C PHE A 467 -29.11 12.17 -8.08
N SER A 468 -28.94 11.25 -9.01
CA SER A 468 -29.66 9.98 -9.04
C SER A 468 -28.66 8.82 -9.05
N ILE A 469 -29.05 7.73 -8.42
CA ILE A 469 -28.29 6.49 -8.43
C ILE A 469 -29.24 5.31 -8.53
N GLU A 470 -28.83 4.33 -9.32
CA GLU A 470 -29.48 3.05 -9.46
C GLU A 470 -28.50 1.96 -9.04
N TYR A 471 -28.93 1.07 -8.17
CA TYR A 471 -28.12 -0.08 -7.75
C TYR A 471 -28.97 -1.33 -7.57
N SER A 472 -28.37 -2.48 -7.81
CA SER A 472 -28.97 -3.79 -7.60
C SER A 472 -28.41 -4.42 -6.32
N ARG A 473 -29.29 -4.91 -5.46
CA ARG A 473 -28.92 -5.83 -4.37
C ARG A 473 -28.58 -7.18 -4.98
N LEU A 474 -27.48 -7.76 -4.53
CA LEU A 474 -27.06 -9.07 -4.98
C LEU A 474 -27.26 -10.10 -3.84
N PRO A 475 -27.58 -11.36 -4.16
CA PRO A 475 -27.96 -12.37 -3.15
C PRO A 475 -26.85 -12.80 -2.17
N GLY A 476 -25.63 -12.26 -2.28
CA GLY A 476 -24.47 -12.78 -1.54
C GLY A 476 -23.96 -14.09 -2.16
N GLY A 477 -22.65 -14.31 -2.14
CA GLY A 477 -21.98 -15.13 -3.15
C GLY A 477 -22.01 -16.65 -2.95
N GLN A 478 -22.27 -17.36 -4.06
CA GLN A 478 -21.50 -18.53 -4.54
C GLN A 478 -21.52 -18.51 -6.09
N GLY A 479 -20.36 -18.63 -6.75
CA GLY A 479 -20.22 -18.62 -8.22
C GLY A 479 -18.95 -17.93 -8.75
N ASP A 480 -18.71 -18.03 -10.06
CA ASP A 480 -17.66 -17.29 -10.79
C ASP A 480 -17.98 -15.77 -10.88
N GLU A 481 -17.06 -14.91 -11.33
CA GLU A 481 -17.34 -13.45 -11.34
C GLU A 481 -18.54 -13.04 -12.22
N THR A 482 -19.10 -13.95 -13.04
CA THR A 482 -20.24 -13.65 -13.90
C THR A 482 -21.51 -13.34 -13.12
N TRP A 483 -21.70 -13.90 -11.90
CA TRP A 483 -22.88 -13.59 -11.07
C TRP A 483 -22.96 -12.10 -10.73
N ARG A 484 -21.81 -11.41 -10.62
CA ARG A 484 -21.79 -9.97 -10.38
C ARG A 484 -22.38 -9.19 -11.53
N SER A 485 -22.39 -9.72 -12.75
CA SER A 485 -22.94 -9.02 -13.92
C SER A 485 -24.45 -9.20 -14.09
N SER A 486 -24.98 -10.36 -13.70
CA SER A 486 -26.33 -10.82 -14.07
C SER A 486 -27.29 -10.95 -12.90
N SER A 487 -26.82 -11.34 -11.71
CA SER A 487 -27.69 -11.58 -10.56
C SER A 487 -28.25 -10.27 -10.00
N SER A 488 -29.48 -10.32 -9.47
CA SER A 488 -30.09 -9.25 -8.68
C SER A 488 -31.30 -9.79 -7.92
N THR A 489 -31.42 -9.47 -6.63
CA THR A 489 -32.61 -9.80 -5.83
C THR A 489 -33.64 -8.66 -5.86
N ALA A 490 -33.15 -7.43 -5.89
CA ALA A 490 -33.95 -6.23 -6.04
C ALA A 490 -33.11 -5.12 -6.67
N ARG A 491 -33.76 -4.14 -7.29
CA ARG A 491 -33.12 -2.94 -7.82
C ARG A 491 -33.67 -1.71 -7.11
N VAL A 492 -32.80 -0.79 -6.75
CA VAL A 492 -33.15 0.42 -5.99
C VAL A 492 -32.78 1.63 -6.81
N LYS A 493 -33.68 2.60 -6.88
CA LYS A 493 -33.46 3.90 -7.50
C LYS A 493 -33.67 5.00 -6.47
N LEU A 494 -32.61 5.78 -6.24
CA LEU A 494 -32.64 6.97 -5.40
C LEU A 494 -32.47 8.21 -6.28
N VAL A 495 -33.31 9.21 -6.06
CA VAL A 495 -33.17 10.57 -6.60
C VAL A 495 -33.18 11.54 -5.42
N GLU A 496 -32.13 12.34 -5.32
CA GLU A 496 -31.95 13.33 -4.26
C GLU A 496 -31.62 14.69 -4.88
N ASN A 497 -32.25 15.75 -4.40
CA ASN A 497 -31.92 17.11 -4.83
C ASN A 497 -31.01 17.81 -3.80
N ALA A 498 -30.42 18.94 -4.20
CA ALA A 498 -29.52 19.74 -3.36
C ALA A 498 -30.18 20.30 -2.08
N HIS A 499 -31.51 20.23 -1.99
CA HIS A 499 -32.29 20.69 -0.85
C HIS A 499 -32.67 19.53 0.10
N GLY A 500 -32.11 18.33 -0.10
CA GLY A 500 -32.34 17.16 0.74
C GLY A 500 -33.67 16.43 0.49
N LYS A 501 -34.45 16.79 -0.53
CA LYS A 501 -35.65 16.03 -0.92
C LYS A 501 -35.22 14.71 -1.57
N ARG A 502 -35.71 13.61 -1.02
CA ARG A 502 -35.37 12.23 -1.44
C ARG A 502 -36.59 11.52 -2.00
N ILE A 503 -36.40 10.83 -3.11
CA ILE A 503 -37.36 9.87 -3.67
C ILE A 503 -36.59 8.56 -3.85
N CYS A 504 -36.96 7.55 -3.07
CA CYS A 504 -36.34 6.23 -3.12
C CYS A 504 -37.40 5.18 -3.45
N LYS A 505 -37.12 4.32 -4.44
CA LYS A 505 -37.97 3.21 -4.84
C LYS A 505 -37.19 1.92 -4.94
N VAL A 506 -37.77 0.83 -4.44
CA VAL A 506 -37.31 -0.55 -4.66
C VAL A 506 -38.17 -1.15 -5.77
N ILE A 507 -37.53 -1.81 -6.73
CA ILE A 507 -38.11 -2.42 -7.91
C ILE A 507 -37.83 -3.92 -7.85
N THR A 508 -38.90 -4.72 -7.82
CA THR A 508 -38.87 -6.19 -7.78
C THR A 508 -39.75 -6.73 -8.90
N GLY A 509 -39.13 -7.15 -9.99
CA GLY A 509 -39.84 -7.51 -11.22
C GLY A 509 -40.58 -6.31 -11.81
N LEU A 510 -41.91 -6.41 -11.93
CA LEU A 510 -42.78 -5.34 -12.45
C LEU A 510 -43.31 -4.38 -11.37
N TRP A 511 -43.02 -4.67 -10.09
CA TRP A 511 -43.55 -3.91 -8.96
C TRP A 511 -42.54 -2.86 -8.49
N SER A 512 -43.04 -1.69 -8.07
CA SER A 512 -42.24 -0.67 -7.42
C SER A 512 -42.88 -0.23 -6.10
N SER A 513 -42.11 -0.22 -5.02
CA SER A 513 -42.53 0.28 -3.71
C SER A 513 -41.59 1.37 -3.21
N PRO A 514 -42.03 2.26 -2.31
CA PRO A 514 -41.11 3.13 -1.57
C PRO A 514 -40.04 2.30 -0.83
N CYS A 515 -38.85 2.86 -0.68
CA CYS A 515 -37.80 2.25 0.15
C CYS A 515 -38.20 2.26 1.63
N ALA A 516 -37.85 1.20 2.35
CA ALA A 516 -37.91 1.16 3.80
C ALA A 516 -36.84 2.06 4.42
N GLU A 517 -37.02 2.48 5.68
CA GLU A 517 -36.09 3.39 6.37
C GLU A 517 -34.69 2.79 6.56
N ASP A 518 -34.60 1.46 6.62
CA ASP A 518 -33.36 0.69 6.75
C ASP A 518 -32.68 0.41 5.40
N GLU A 519 -33.27 0.82 4.27
CA GLU A 519 -32.62 0.73 2.96
C GLU A 519 -31.29 1.48 2.96
N VAL A 520 -30.27 0.94 2.28
CA VAL A 520 -28.92 1.51 2.21
C VAL A 520 -28.95 2.97 1.75
N ALA A 521 -29.85 3.29 0.83
CA ALA A 521 -30.10 4.63 0.32
C ALA A 521 -30.63 5.60 1.38
N LEU A 522 -31.36 5.15 2.40
CA LEU A 522 -32.01 5.99 3.42
C LEU A 522 -31.35 5.86 4.81
N ALA A 523 -30.53 4.84 5.03
CA ALA A 523 -29.85 4.59 6.29
C ALA A 523 -29.03 5.80 6.77
N PRO A 524 -28.89 6.00 8.10
CA PRO A 524 -28.14 7.12 8.68
C PRO A 524 -26.65 7.07 8.31
N PRO A 525 -25.79 8.03 8.65
CA PRO A 525 -24.34 7.90 8.40
C PRO A 525 -23.73 6.69 9.13
N LEU A 526 -22.60 6.18 8.65
CA LEU A 526 -21.84 5.15 9.36
C LEU A 526 -21.40 5.64 10.75
N SER A 527 -21.27 4.73 11.70
CA SER A 527 -20.76 5.06 13.04
C SER A 527 -19.33 5.59 12.97
N ALA A 528 -18.88 6.31 14.02
CA ALA A 528 -17.56 6.92 14.04
C ALA A 528 -16.42 5.90 13.83
N TRP A 529 -16.52 4.72 14.45
CA TRP A 529 -15.50 3.68 14.31
C TRP A 529 -15.49 3.09 12.89
N GLN A 530 -16.65 2.82 12.30
CA GLN A 530 -16.74 2.29 10.93
C GLN A 530 -16.14 3.27 9.93
N ARG A 531 -16.41 4.57 10.12
CA ARG A 531 -15.83 5.63 9.29
C ARG A 531 -14.32 5.71 9.41
N ARG A 532 -13.73 5.37 10.57
CA ARG A 532 -12.29 5.48 10.86
C ARG A 532 -11.48 4.23 10.52
N VAL A 533 -12.09 3.05 10.58
CA VAL A 533 -11.37 1.78 10.46
C VAL A 533 -11.68 1.09 9.14
N MET A 534 -12.93 1.11 8.71
CA MET A 534 -13.37 0.34 7.56
C MET A 534 -13.26 1.21 6.31
N LEU A 535 -12.67 0.68 5.25
CA LEU A 535 -12.67 1.26 3.91
C LEU A 535 -12.63 0.10 2.93
N PHE A 536 -13.48 0.14 1.91
CA PHE A 536 -13.57 -0.91 0.90
C PHE A 536 -13.50 -0.29 -0.48
N PHE A 537 -12.87 -0.99 -1.40
CA PHE A 537 -12.77 -0.54 -2.77
C PHE A 537 -13.79 -1.28 -3.65
N PRO A 538 -14.38 -0.60 -4.65
CA PRO A 538 -15.28 -1.26 -5.57
C PRO A 538 -14.53 -2.26 -6.44
N HIS A 539 -15.23 -3.32 -6.84
CA HIS A 539 -14.78 -4.22 -7.88
C HIS A 539 -15.52 -3.89 -9.18
N ALA A 540 -14.80 -3.41 -10.18
CA ALA A 540 -15.34 -3.16 -11.51
C ALA A 540 -15.80 -4.46 -12.18
N ILE A 541 -16.86 -4.38 -12.96
CA ILE A 541 -17.39 -5.52 -13.71
C ILE A 541 -17.03 -5.34 -15.18
N GLU A 542 -16.20 -6.23 -15.70
CA GLU A 542 -15.90 -6.30 -17.13
C GLU A 542 -16.87 -7.29 -17.80
N PRO A 543 -17.59 -6.88 -18.87
CA PRO A 543 -18.52 -7.77 -19.55
C PRO A 543 -17.83 -9.07 -20.01
N GLY A 544 -18.34 -10.21 -19.54
CA GLY A 544 -17.83 -11.54 -19.90
C GLY A 544 -16.56 -11.98 -19.15
N ALA A 545 -16.02 -11.17 -18.24
CA ALA A 545 -14.86 -11.57 -17.44
C ALA A 545 -15.26 -12.59 -16.35
N ALA A 546 -14.45 -13.64 -16.23
CA ALA A 546 -14.61 -14.67 -15.19
C ALA A 546 -13.82 -14.36 -13.91
N GLN A 547 -12.94 -13.35 -13.94
CA GLN A 547 -12.06 -12.94 -12.84
C GLN A 547 -12.17 -11.42 -12.59
N LEU A 548 -11.71 -11.00 -11.41
CA LEU A 548 -11.58 -9.58 -11.08
C LEU A 548 -10.46 -8.97 -11.93
N PRO A 549 -10.66 -7.78 -12.51
CA PRO A 549 -9.59 -7.09 -13.23
C PRO A 549 -8.47 -6.65 -12.27
N CYS A 550 -7.33 -6.25 -12.84
CA CYS A 550 -6.27 -5.61 -12.07
C CYS A 550 -6.79 -4.33 -11.40
N ALA A 551 -6.73 -4.31 -10.06
CA ALA A 551 -7.11 -3.17 -9.25
C ALA A 551 -6.06 -2.90 -8.17
N ASP A 552 -5.85 -1.61 -7.90
CA ASP A 552 -5.08 -1.08 -6.78
C ASP A 552 -5.97 -0.34 -5.79
#